data_AF-A0A9W8RSN1-F1
#
_entry.id   AF-A0A9W8RSN1-F1
#
_cell.length_a   1.000
_cell.length_b   1.000
_cell.length_c   1.000
_cell.angle_alpha   90.00
_cell.angle_beta   90.00
_cell.angle_gamma   90.00
#
_symmetry.space_group_name_H-M   'P 1'
#
loop_
_entity.id
_entity.type
_entity.pdbx_description
1 polymer ?
#
loop_
_entity_poly.entity_id
_entity_poly.type
_entity_poly.pdbx_seq_one_letter_code
_entity_poly.pdbx_strand_id
1 'polypeptide(L)'
;MSFSNGKIPRGQAATLGPPLPGAVYPINNWSVCAISYSVIVEAPALACLEKLIDTNTWPVWNTLTPRGNITNAPSITDSTTNASELQDLISRRGHLYSGIEFSADVYMFPSWKRRSNTAAEIVDRVERFETDDGRLGYRVTWRYIGMPFFLTHNERVHEFIESKDLVNGQRVTEYIGWETFSGLGAFLIKYFFSGFFLPAFQRWRNDFKTAMESS
;
A
#
# COMPACT_ATOMS: atom_id res chain seq x y z
N MET A 1 16.67 2.29 2.67
CA MET A 1 16.32 2.50 4.09
C MET A 1 14.82 2.26 4.24
N SER A 2 14.45 1.26 5.05
CA SER A 2 13.05 0.95 5.36
C SER A 2 12.38 2.14 6.08
N PHE A 3 11.10 2.42 5.84
CA PHE A 3 10.39 3.49 6.54
C PHE A 3 9.77 2.96 7.84
N SER A 4 9.52 1.65 7.91
CA SER A 4 8.83 1.01 9.03
C SER A 4 9.73 0.81 10.25
N ASN A 5 11.06 0.64 10.10
CA ASN A 5 12.09 0.52 11.17
C ASN A 5 11.60 0.06 12.56
N GLY A 6 10.79 -1.01 12.62
CA GLY A 6 10.29 -1.60 13.86
C GLY A 6 9.09 -0.89 14.54
N LYS A 7 8.48 0.12 13.92
CA LYS A 7 7.32 0.85 14.48
C LYS A 7 6.00 0.11 14.33
N ILE A 8 5.90 -0.82 13.38
CA ILE A 8 4.69 -1.64 13.16
C ILE A 8 5.02 -3.08 13.57
N PRO A 9 4.45 -3.57 14.69
CA PRO A 9 4.59 -4.96 15.12
C PRO A 9 4.25 -5.97 14.02
N ARG A 10 5.02 -7.05 13.98
CA ARG A 10 4.79 -8.18 13.06
C ARG A 10 3.40 -8.78 13.29
N GLY A 11 2.61 -8.94 12.23
CA GLY A 11 1.27 -9.55 12.30
C GLY A 11 0.18 -8.66 12.92
N GLN A 12 0.44 -7.37 13.13
CA GLN A 12 -0.51 -6.44 13.73
C GLN A 12 -1.80 -6.30 12.90
N ALA A 13 -2.95 -6.34 13.59
CA ALA A 13 -4.23 -5.87 13.06
C ALA A 13 -4.15 -4.43 12.53
N ALA A 14 -5.10 -4.06 11.66
CA ALA A 14 -5.25 -2.66 11.30
C ALA A 14 -5.52 -1.83 12.56
N THR A 15 -4.66 -0.86 12.85
CA THR A 15 -4.78 0.01 14.01
C THR A 15 -4.66 1.46 13.61
N LEU A 16 -5.29 2.34 14.38
CA LEU A 16 -5.14 3.78 14.26
C LEU A 16 -4.03 4.22 15.20
N GLY A 17 -3.03 4.92 14.68
CA GLY A 17 -1.86 5.36 15.41
C GLY A 17 -1.42 6.78 15.09
N PRO A 18 -0.27 7.21 15.64
CA PRO A 18 0.37 8.47 15.23
C PRO A 18 0.77 8.41 13.74
N PRO A 19 0.96 9.58 13.10
CA PRO A 19 1.46 9.65 11.73
C PRO A 19 2.75 8.85 11.51
N LEU A 20 2.84 8.22 10.34
CA LEU A 20 4.02 7.46 9.90
C LEU A 20 4.63 8.11 8.64
N PRO A 21 5.94 7.95 8.42
CA PRO A 21 6.62 8.61 7.29
C PRO A 21 6.10 8.10 5.94
N GLY A 22 5.94 9.02 4.99
CA GLY A 22 5.66 8.74 3.57
C GLY A 22 6.90 8.89 2.70
N ALA A 23 6.71 8.85 1.38
CA ALA A 23 7.79 9.02 0.40
C ALA A 23 8.01 10.49 0.01
N VAL A 24 6.99 11.33 0.13
CA VAL A 24 6.94 12.69 -0.40
C VAL A 24 6.79 13.73 0.71
N TYR A 25 5.83 13.57 1.61
CA TYR A 25 5.54 14.58 2.64
C TYR A 25 6.19 14.20 3.97
N PRO A 26 7.03 15.10 4.55
CA PRO A 26 7.54 14.88 5.89
C PRO A 26 6.40 15.02 6.91
N ILE A 27 6.48 14.25 7.99
CA ILE A 27 5.57 14.39 9.13
C ILE A 27 5.69 15.82 9.66
N ASN A 28 4.55 16.50 9.77
CA ASN A 28 4.47 17.88 10.25
C ASN A 28 3.17 18.10 11.04
N ASN A 29 2.88 19.35 11.42
CA ASN A 29 1.71 19.69 12.24
C ASN A 29 0.36 19.41 11.56
N TRP A 30 0.34 19.19 10.25
CA TRP A 30 -0.84 18.78 9.50
C TRP A 30 -0.99 17.27 9.37
N SER A 31 -0.01 16.48 9.81
CA SER A 31 -0.08 15.02 9.87
C SER A 31 -0.83 14.59 11.13
N VAL A 32 -2.01 13.97 10.97
CA VAL A 32 -2.96 13.83 12.07
C VAL A 32 -2.99 12.40 12.66
N CYS A 33 -2.99 11.40 11.79
CA CYS A 33 -2.98 9.98 12.16
C CYS A 33 -2.45 9.12 11.02
N ALA A 34 -2.14 7.87 11.33
CA ALA A 34 -1.96 6.82 10.34
C ALA A 34 -2.79 5.60 10.69
N ILE A 35 -3.24 4.87 9.67
CA ILE A 35 -3.73 3.50 9.84
C ILE A 35 -2.63 2.57 9.36
N SER A 36 -2.20 1.65 10.22
CA SER A 36 -1.12 0.71 9.91
C SER A 36 -1.51 -0.73 10.20
N TYR A 37 -0.89 -1.67 9.48
CA TYR A 37 -1.05 -3.10 9.67
C TYR A 37 0.20 -3.86 9.24
N SER A 38 0.31 -5.10 9.71
CA SER A 38 1.31 -6.06 9.23
C SER A 38 0.70 -7.45 9.14
N VAL A 39 1.15 -8.25 8.17
CA VAL A 39 0.71 -9.63 8.01
C VAL A 39 1.84 -10.48 7.41
N ILE A 40 1.95 -11.72 7.87
CA ILE A 40 2.86 -12.71 7.28
C ILE A 40 2.14 -13.45 6.18
N VAL A 41 2.77 -13.50 5.01
CA VAL A 41 2.27 -14.13 3.80
C VAL A 41 3.23 -15.21 3.38
N GLU A 42 2.72 -16.41 3.12
CA GLU A 42 3.49 -17.57 2.67
C GLU A 42 3.80 -17.51 1.15
N ALA A 43 4.44 -16.41 0.73
CA ALA A 43 4.83 -16.20 -0.66
C ALA A 43 6.13 -15.37 -0.76
N PRO A 44 6.87 -15.42 -1.89
CA PRO A 44 8.03 -14.57 -2.12
C PRO A 44 7.67 -13.07 -2.20
N ALA A 45 8.56 -12.20 -1.73
CA ALA A 45 8.28 -10.76 -1.62
C ALA A 45 8.05 -10.08 -2.98
N LEU A 46 8.75 -10.52 -4.04
CA LEU A 46 8.55 -10.00 -5.39
C LEU A 46 7.17 -10.38 -5.95
N ALA A 47 6.67 -11.59 -5.66
CA ALA A 47 5.34 -12.02 -6.05
C ALA A 47 4.24 -11.24 -5.30
N CYS A 48 4.47 -10.95 -4.02
CA CYS A 48 3.59 -10.07 -3.25
C CYS A 48 3.54 -8.65 -3.85
N LEU A 49 4.69 -8.08 -4.22
CA LEU A 49 4.74 -6.79 -4.91
C LEU A 49 3.96 -6.85 -6.23
N GLU A 50 4.22 -7.84 -7.07
CA GLU A 50 3.55 -8.01 -8.38
C GLU A 50 2.03 -8.03 -8.22
N LYS A 51 1.53 -8.85 -7.28
CA LYS A 51 0.09 -8.96 -7.01
C LYS A 51 -0.54 -7.63 -6.61
N LEU A 52 0.19 -6.83 -5.83
CA LEU A 52 -0.29 -5.54 -5.38
C LEU A 52 -0.35 -4.53 -6.55
N ILE A 53 0.69 -4.50 -7.38
CA ILE A 53 0.81 -3.46 -8.42
C ILE A 53 0.13 -3.83 -9.74
N ASP A 54 -0.21 -5.09 -9.98
CA ASP A 54 -1.04 -5.51 -11.12
C ASP A 54 -2.52 -5.25 -10.85
N THR A 55 -3.02 -4.12 -11.34
CA THR A 55 -4.43 -3.72 -11.13
C THR A 55 -5.43 -4.63 -11.84
N ASN A 56 -5.01 -5.44 -12.82
CA ASN A 56 -5.89 -6.39 -13.50
C ASN A 56 -6.33 -7.52 -12.56
N THR A 57 -5.55 -7.81 -11.51
CA THR A 57 -5.86 -8.87 -10.55
C THR A 57 -6.78 -8.42 -9.44
N TRP A 58 -6.88 -7.10 -9.19
CA TRP A 58 -7.63 -6.53 -8.07
C TRP A 58 -9.11 -6.98 -8.01
N PRO A 59 -9.86 -7.11 -9.13
CA PRO A 59 -11.24 -7.58 -9.08
C PRO A 59 -11.40 -8.98 -8.47
N VAL A 60 -10.36 -9.80 -8.51
CA VAL A 60 -10.39 -11.19 -8.05
C VAL A 60 -10.16 -11.30 -6.55
N TRP A 61 -9.31 -10.44 -6.00
CA TRP A 61 -8.89 -10.56 -4.60
C TRP A 61 -9.28 -9.38 -3.71
N ASN A 62 -9.34 -8.17 -4.23
CA ASN A 62 -9.45 -6.96 -3.42
C ASN A 62 -10.89 -6.48 -3.31
N THR A 63 -11.58 -6.86 -2.23
CA THR A 63 -12.97 -6.43 -2.05
C THR A 63 -13.10 -4.96 -1.64
N LEU A 64 -12.05 -4.33 -1.14
CA LEU A 64 -12.04 -2.89 -0.82
C LEU A 64 -11.87 -2.04 -2.07
N THR A 65 -10.91 -2.39 -2.93
CA THR A 65 -10.68 -1.71 -4.21
C THR A 65 -10.60 -2.70 -5.37
N PRO A 66 -11.73 -3.22 -5.86
CA PRO A 66 -11.74 -4.23 -6.91
C PRO A 66 -11.37 -3.67 -8.28
N ARG A 67 -11.19 -2.36 -8.46
CA ARG A 67 -10.84 -1.77 -9.76
C ARG A 67 -9.81 -0.66 -9.59
N GLY A 68 -8.67 -0.83 -10.26
CA GLY A 68 -7.67 0.21 -10.48
C GLY A 68 -7.55 0.49 -11.98
N ASN A 69 -7.84 1.72 -12.40
CA ASN A 69 -7.74 2.13 -13.79
C ASN A 69 -6.60 3.14 -13.96
N ILE A 70 -5.61 2.81 -14.79
CA ILE A 70 -4.51 3.71 -15.12
C ILE A 70 -5.05 4.83 -16.02
N THR A 71 -4.94 6.07 -15.57
CA THR A 71 -5.43 7.26 -16.28
C THR A 71 -4.34 7.98 -17.03
N ASN A 72 -3.10 7.92 -16.53
CA ASN A 72 -1.91 8.46 -17.18
C ASN A 72 -0.71 7.56 -16.88
N ALA A 73 0.10 7.27 -17.89
CA ALA A 73 1.27 6.42 -17.78
C ALA A 73 2.45 7.06 -18.54
N PRO A 74 3.47 7.58 -17.83
CA PRO A 74 4.65 8.15 -18.46
C PRO A 74 5.52 7.06 -19.12
N SER A 75 6.49 7.44 -19.95
CA SER A 75 7.43 6.46 -20.51
C SER A 75 8.32 5.86 -19.41
N ILE A 76 8.54 4.56 -19.46
CA ILE A 76 9.47 3.86 -18.56
C ILE A 76 10.91 4.16 -19.03
N THR A 77 11.77 4.46 -18.07
CA THR A 77 13.19 4.73 -18.28
C THR A 77 14.02 3.93 -17.27
N ASP A 78 15.34 3.88 -17.45
CA ASP A 78 16.24 3.24 -16.49
C ASP A 78 16.15 3.87 -15.08
N SER A 79 15.69 5.12 -14.97
CA SER A 79 15.50 5.82 -13.69
C SER A 79 14.15 5.54 -13.01
N THR A 80 13.21 4.83 -13.65
CA THR A 80 11.86 4.59 -13.11
C THR A 80 11.88 3.67 -11.89
N THR A 81 12.86 2.77 -11.80
CA THR A 81 13.09 1.90 -10.65
C THR A 81 14.58 1.61 -10.50
N ASN A 82 14.99 1.10 -9.34
CA ASN A 82 16.40 0.89 -9.00
C ASN A 82 16.88 -0.57 -9.11
N ALA A 83 16.05 -1.49 -9.63
CA ALA A 83 16.39 -2.90 -9.74
C ALA A 83 15.93 -3.49 -11.09
N SER A 84 16.75 -4.34 -11.70
CA SER A 84 16.47 -4.89 -13.03
C SER A 84 15.27 -5.84 -13.03
N GLU A 85 15.09 -6.63 -11.98
CA GLU A 85 13.92 -7.51 -11.82
C GLU A 85 12.60 -6.73 -11.74
N LEU A 86 12.64 -5.46 -11.33
CA LEU A 86 11.47 -4.59 -11.32
C LEU A 86 11.17 -4.03 -12.70
N GLN A 87 12.18 -3.80 -13.55
CA GLN A 87 12.01 -3.26 -14.90
C GLN A 87 11.11 -4.18 -15.77
N ASP A 88 11.35 -5.48 -15.70
CA ASP A 88 10.53 -6.47 -16.42
C ASP A 88 9.08 -6.51 -15.92
N LEU A 89 8.87 -6.25 -14.64
CA LEU A 89 7.58 -6.30 -13.98
C LEU A 89 6.75 -5.05 -14.31
N ILE A 90 7.34 -3.85 -14.16
CA ILE A 90 6.65 -2.58 -14.43
C ILE A 90 6.35 -2.35 -15.92
N SER A 91 7.08 -3.02 -16.81
CA SER A 91 6.83 -2.97 -18.26
C SER A 91 5.57 -3.73 -18.68
N ARG A 92 4.99 -4.54 -17.79
CA ARG A 92 3.77 -5.32 -18.07
C ARG A 92 2.54 -4.43 -18.02
N ARG A 93 1.55 -4.74 -18.85
CA ARG A 93 0.29 -3.99 -18.90
C ARG A 93 -0.44 -4.08 -17.56
N GLY A 94 -0.98 -2.95 -17.10
CA GLY A 94 -1.76 -2.85 -15.85
C GLY A 94 -0.92 -2.83 -14.57
N HIS A 95 0.41 -2.86 -14.68
CA HIS A 95 1.30 -2.75 -13.54
C HIS A 95 1.56 -1.29 -13.18
N LEU A 96 1.40 -0.95 -11.91
CA LEU A 96 1.69 0.38 -11.36
C LEU A 96 3.22 0.58 -11.22
N TYR A 97 3.70 1.77 -11.58
CA TYR A 97 5.08 2.21 -11.42
C TYR A 97 5.18 3.71 -11.21
N SER A 98 6.36 4.20 -10.79
CA SER A 98 6.58 5.61 -10.45
C SER A 98 6.11 6.55 -11.57
N GLY A 99 5.29 7.53 -11.21
CA GLY A 99 4.70 8.52 -12.11
C GLY A 99 3.34 8.13 -12.71
N ILE A 100 2.87 6.88 -12.55
CA ILE A 100 1.52 6.52 -12.98
C ILE A 100 0.49 7.29 -12.15
N GLU A 101 -0.47 7.89 -12.84
CA GLU A 101 -1.74 8.31 -12.24
C GLU A 101 -2.79 7.25 -12.50
N PHE A 102 -3.55 6.91 -11.47
CA PHE A 102 -4.61 5.91 -11.57
C PHE A 102 -5.79 6.28 -10.67
N SER A 103 -6.95 5.70 -10.98
CA SER A 103 -8.14 5.81 -10.15
C SER A 103 -8.48 4.46 -9.52
N ALA A 104 -8.69 4.43 -8.21
CA ALA A 104 -9.14 3.25 -7.47
C ALA A 104 -10.60 3.40 -7.02
N ASP A 105 -11.46 2.46 -7.41
CA ASP A 105 -12.85 2.43 -6.92
C ASP A 105 -12.88 1.85 -5.50
N VAL A 106 -13.28 2.65 -4.51
CA VAL A 106 -13.31 2.26 -3.09
C VAL A 106 -14.71 1.85 -2.67
N TYR A 107 -14.83 0.67 -2.09
CA TYR A 107 -16.04 0.11 -1.50
C TYR A 107 -15.85 -0.02 -0.01
N MET A 108 -16.14 1.04 0.77
CA MET A 108 -15.87 1.08 2.20
C MET A 108 -16.64 -0.02 2.95
N PHE A 109 -17.88 -0.28 2.54
CA PHE A 109 -18.81 -1.21 3.17
C PHE A 109 -19.01 -2.46 2.31
N PRO A 110 -18.63 -3.67 2.76
CA PRO A 110 -18.78 -4.91 1.99
C PRO A 110 -20.23 -5.22 1.60
N SER A 111 -21.17 -4.89 2.49
CA SER A 111 -22.60 -5.14 2.27
C SER A 111 -23.19 -4.21 1.21
N TRP A 112 -22.52 -3.10 0.89
CA TRP A 112 -23.01 -2.14 -0.06
C TRP A 112 -22.45 -2.48 -1.44
N LYS A 113 -23.34 -2.89 -2.35
CA LYS A 113 -23.00 -3.05 -3.78
C LYS A 113 -22.65 -1.73 -4.48
N ARG A 114 -22.59 -0.61 -3.75
CA ARG A 114 -22.35 0.72 -4.27
C ARG A 114 -20.95 1.19 -3.92
N ARG A 115 -20.22 1.64 -4.94
CA ARG A 115 -18.95 2.35 -4.81
C ARG A 115 -19.10 3.55 -3.88
N SER A 116 -18.26 3.64 -2.85
CA SER A 116 -18.24 4.74 -1.89
C SER A 116 -17.51 5.96 -2.45
N ASN A 117 -16.38 5.75 -3.15
CA ASN A 117 -15.57 6.81 -3.75
C ASN A 117 -14.78 6.27 -4.96
N THR A 118 -14.30 7.17 -5.82
CA THR A 118 -13.22 6.88 -6.78
C THR A 118 -12.03 7.74 -6.39
N ALA A 119 -10.98 7.12 -5.84
CA ALA A 119 -9.79 7.82 -5.40
C ALA A 119 -8.84 8.03 -6.58
N ALA A 120 -8.49 9.28 -6.88
CA ALA A 120 -7.42 9.60 -7.83
C ALA A 120 -6.08 9.60 -7.08
N GLU A 121 -5.13 8.81 -7.56
CA GLU A 121 -3.85 8.53 -6.91
C GLU A 121 -2.70 8.64 -7.92
N ILE A 122 -1.50 8.94 -7.43
CA ILE A 122 -0.27 8.90 -8.21
C ILE A 122 0.77 8.06 -7.49
N VAL A 123 1.44 7.18 -8.22
CA VAL A 123 2.51 6.33 -7.69
C VAL A 123 3.79 7.16 -7.60
N ASP A 124 4.33 7.30 -6.40
CA ASP A 124 5.56 8.05 -6.20
C ASP A 124 6.80 7.16 -6.38
N ARG A 125 6.75 5.91 -5.91
CA ARG A 125 7.91 4.99 -5.96
C ARG A 125 7.49 3.54 -6.15
N VAL A 126 8.30 2.80 -6.91
CA VAL A 126 8.37 1.33 -6.92
C VAL A 126 9.85 0.95 -6.90
N GLU A 127 10.34 0.43 -5.79
CA GLU A 127 11.78 0.25 -5.56
C GLU A 127 12.09 -1.02 -4.76
N ARG A 128 13.28 -1.55 -4.99
CA ARG A 128 13.94 -2.53 -4.12
C ARG A 128 14.68 -1.78 -3.03
N PHE A 129 14.70 -2.30 -1.82
CA PHE A 129 15.52 -1.78 -0.74
C PHE A 129 16.08 -2.90 0.13
N GLU A 130 17.05 -2.54 0.96
CA GLU A 130 17.54 -3.39 2.04
C GLU A 130 17.11 -2.77 3.37
N THR A 131 16.60 -3.59 4.27
CA THR A 131 16.28 -3.19 5.66
C THR A 131 17.56 -3.00 6.46
N ASP A 132 17.46 -2.32 7.60
CA ASP A 132 18.62 -2.09 8.48
C ASP A 132 19.23 -3.39 9.04
N ASP A 133 18.46 -4.48 9.06
CA ASP A 133 18.90 -5.84 9.43
C ASP A 133 19.35 -6.70 8.24
N GLY A 134 19.54 -6.10 7.05
CA GLY A 134 20.12 -6.75 5.87
C GLY A 134 19.16 -7.64 5.07
N ARG A 135 17.84 -7.53 5.30
CA ARG A 135 16.82 -8.29 4.57
C ARG A 135 16.42 -7.57 3.29
N LEU A 136 16.16 -8.35 2.25
CA LEU A 136 15.62 -7.86 0.99
C LEU A 136 14.18 -7.36 1.18
N GLY A 137 13.88 -6.17 0.69
CA GLY A 137 12.54 -5.61 0.67
C GLY A 137 12.16 -4.99 -0.66
N TYR A 138 10.86 -4.91 -0.92
CA TYR A 138 10.26 -4.15 -2.01
C TYR A 138 9.28 -3.14 -1.46
N ARG A 139 9.22 -1.96 -2.07
CA ARG A 139 8.34 -0.89 -1.66
C ARG A 139 7.56 -0.36 -2.85
N VAL A 140 6.27 -0.10 -2.62
CA VAL A 140 5.48 0.81 -3.45
C VAL A 140 4.85 1.88 -2.59
N THR A 141 4.89 3.11 -3.06
CA THR A 141 4.24 4.25 -2.41
C THR A 141 3.41 5.01 -3.41
N TRP A 142 2.22 5.43 -3.00
CA TRP A 142 1.37 6.31 -3.79
C TRP A 142 0.62 7.27 -2.88
N ARG A 143 0.17 8.38 -3.46
CA ARG A 143 -0.53 9.44 -2.75
C ARG A 143 -1.82 9.83 -3.43
N TYR A 144 -2.76 10.27 -2.61
CA TYR A 144 -4.04 10.79 -3.07
C TYR A 144 -3.88 12.18 -3.68
N ILE A 145 -4.47 12.42 -4.85
CA ILE A 145 -4.42 13.68 -5.60
C ILE A 145 -5.81 14.24 -5.95
N GLY A 146 -6.88 13.65 -5.44
CA GLY A 146 -8.26 14.01 -5.80
C GLY A 146 -8.85 15.23 -5.07
N MET A 147 -8.14 15.83 -4.11
CA MET A 147 -8.61 17.00 -3.37
C MET A 147 -7.50 18.05 -3.18
N PRO A 148 -7.87 19.32 -2.89
CA PRO A 148 -6.89 20.33 -2.51
C PRO A 148 -6.07 19.89 -1.28
N PHE A 149 -4.76 20.11 -1.34
CA PHE A 149 -3.79 19.64 -0.34
C PHE A 149 -4.14 20.03 1.11
N PHE A 150 -4.67 21.23 1.32
CA PHE A 150 -5.07 21.71 2.66
C PHE A 150 -6.23 20.90 3.26
N LEU A 151 -7.09 20.32 2.40
CA LEU A 151 -8.25 19.55 2.82
C LEU A 151 -7.84 18.12 3.15
N THR A 152 -7.25 17.40 2.19
CA THR A 152 -6.71 16.06 2.40
C THR A 152 -5.47 15.85 1.56
N HIS A 153 -4.45 15.27 2.16
CA HIS A 153 -3.36 14.63 1.45
C HIS A 153 -2.97 13.39 2.24
N ASN A 154 -3.00 12.26 1.56
CA ASN A 154 -2.68 10.98 2.19
C ASN A 154 -1.60 10.30 1.36
N GLU A 155 -0.68 9.64 2.04
CA GLU A 155 0.32 8.78 1.44
C GLU A 155 0.13 7.38 1.96
N ARG A 156 0.03 6.43 1.05
CA ARG A 156 0.00 5.00 1.34
C ARG A 156 1.33 4.39 0.96
N VAL A 157 1.86 3.59 1.89
CA VAL A 157 3.10 2.85 1.72
C VAL A 157 2.81 1.38 1.92
N HIS A 158 3.38 0.58 1.03
CA HIS A 158 3.42 -0.87 1.13
C HIS A 158 4.87 -1.33 1.09
N GLU A 159 5.27 -2.13 2.07
CA GLU A 159 6.58 -2.77 2.14
C GLU A 159 6.41 -4.29 2.21
N PHE A 160 7.15 -5.00 1.38
CA PHE A 160 7.21 -6.46 1.32
C PHE A 160 8.62 -6.90 1.64
N ILE A 161 8.84 -7.40 2.86
CA ILE A 161 10.18 -7.72 3.37
C ILE A 161 10.32 -9.24 3.43
N GLU A 162 11.36 -9.79 2.80
CA GLU A 162 11.67 -11.20 2.93
C GLU A 162 11.98 -11.55 4.38
N SER A 163 11.39 -12.63 4.87
CA SER A 163 11.58 -13.14 6.21
C SER A 163 11.63 -14.66 6.18
N LYS A 164 11.94 -15.25 7.34
CA LYS A 164 11.84 -16.69 7.54
C LYS A 164 10.73 -16.97 8.53
N ASP A 165 9.97 -18.02 8.25
CA ASP A 165 9.10 -18.63 9.24
C ASP A 165 9.98 -19.17 10.38
N LEU A 166 9.65 -18.77 11.61
CA LEU A 166 10.36 -19.19 12.81
C LEU A 166 10.09 -20.66 13.17
N VAL A 167 9.00 -21.24 12.64
CA VAL A 167 8.60 -22.63 12.90
C VAL A 167 9.21 -23.56 11.86
N ASN A 168 9.01 -23.26 10.58
CA ASN A 168 9.33 -24.18 9.49
C ASN A 168 10.61 -23.80 8.72
N GLY A 169 11.18 -22.63 9.00
CA GLY A 169 12.34 -22.10 8.27
C GLY A 169 12.05 -21.68 6.82
N GLN A 170 10.80 -21.79 6.37
CA GLN A 170 10.39 -21.44 5.01
C GLN A 170 10.50 -19.93 4.76
N ARG A 171 10.74 -19.56 3.50
CA ARG A 171 10.77 -18.15 3.09
C ARG A 171 9.34 -17.62 3.10
N VAL A 172 9.10 -16.57 3.87
CA VAL A 172 7.82 -15.87 3.96
C VAL A 172 8.03 -14.39 3.70
N THR A 173 6.96 -13.66 3.43
CA THR A 173 6.99 -12.20 3.30
C THR A 173 6.30 -11.57 4.49
N GLU A 174 6.99 -10.62 5.13
CA GLU A 174 6.38 -9.67 6.04
C GLU A 174 5.82 -8.50 5.21
N TYR A 175 4.50 -8.48 5.05
CA TYR A 175 3.80 -7.39 4.37
C TYR A 175 3.37 -6.35 5.39
N ILE A 176 3.94 -5.16 5.28
CA ILE A 176 3.63 -3.99 6.11
C ILE A 176 2.94 -2.96 5.22
N GLY A 177 1.83 -2.41 5.70
CA GLY A 177 1.14 -1.32 5.02
C GLY A 177 0.74 -0.24 6.00
N TRP A 178 0.84 1.02 5.57
CA TRP A 178 0.22 2.13 6.28
C TRP A 178 -0.24 3.21 5.34
N GLU A 179 -1.24 3.97 5.78
CA GLU A 179 -1.63 5.23 5.16
C GLU A 179 -1.61 6.33 6.22
N THR A 180 -0.87 7.40 5.94
CA THR A 180 -0.84 8.60 6.78
C THR A 180 -1.81 9.62 6.23
N PHE A 181 -2.73 10.06 7.08
CA PHE A 181 -3.76 11.04 6.75
C PHE A 181 -3.37 12.41 7.28
N SER A 182 -3.40 13.41 6.40
CA SER A 182 -3.01 14.77 6.73
C SER A 182 -4.02 15.80 6.18
N GLY A 183 -4.00 17.01 6.74
CA GLY A 183 -4.94 18.08 6.42
C GLY A 183 -6.20 18.06 7.29
N LEU A 184 -7.13 18.99 7.01
CA LEU A 184 -8.33 19.18 7.82
C LEU A 184 -9.25 17.94 7.84
N GLY A 185 -9.37 17.24 6.71
CA GLY A 185 -10.17 16.02 6.59
C GLY A 185 -9.62 14.86 7.43
N ALA A 186 -8.32 14.84 7.72
CA ALA A 186 -7.72 13.80 8.54
C ALA A 186 -8.20 13.84 10.01
N PHE A 187 -8.56 15.02 10.53
CA PHE A 187 -9.21 15.14 11.83
C PHE A 187 -10.59 14.45 11.83
N LEU A 188 -11.35 14.58 10.74
CA LEU A 188 -12.64 13.89 10.62
C LEU A 188 -12.45 12.37 10.58
N ILE A 189 -11.43 11.89 9.87
CA ILE A 189 -11.10 10.46 9.83
C ILE A 189 -10.75 9.96 11.22
N LYS A 190 -9.85 10.65 11.94
CA LYS A 190 -9.39 10.26 13.27
C LYS A 190 -10.53 10.15 14.29
N TYR A 191 -11.40 11.17 14.35
CA TYR A 191 -12.40 11.29 15.41
C TYR A 191 -13.76 10.66 15.07
N PHE A 192 -14.14 10.59 13.79
CA PHE A 192 -15.50 10.22 13.40
C PHE A 192 -15.57 9.01 12.46
N PHE A 193 -14.59 8.80 11.59
CA PHE A 193 -14.67 7.75 10.56
C PHE A 193 -13.74 6.56 10.79
N SER A 194 -12.96 6.53 11.87
CA SER A 194 -12.05 5.42 12.19
C SER A 194 -12.76 4.06 12.23
N GLY A 195 -14.02 4.02 12.70
CA GLY A 195 -14.87 2.82 12.70
C GLY A 195 -15.19 2.25 11.32
N PHE A 196 -15.05 3.04 10.25
CA PHE A 196 -15.23 2.59 8.86
C PHE A 196 -13.90 2.22 8.20
N PHE A 197 -12.88 3.05 8.42
CA PHE A 197 -11.57 2.85 7.80
C PHE A 197 -10.82 1.65 8.39
N LEU A 198 -10.89 1.41 9.71
CA LEU A 198 -10.18 0.27 10.31
C LEU A 198 -10.66 -1.08 9.75
N PRO A 199 -11.97 -1.38 9.70
CA PRO A 199 -12.46 -2.61 9.05
C PRO A 199 -12.12 -2.69 7.57
N ALA A 200 -12.08 -1.56 6.85
CA ALA A 200 -11.71 -1.54 5.44
C ALA A 200 -10.24 -1.93 5.23
N PHE A 201 -9.32 -1.33 5.97
CA PHE A 201 -7.89 -1.68 5.93
C PHE A 201 -7.64 -3.11 6.41
N GLN A 202 -8.37 -3.53 7.45
CA GLN A 202 -8.35 -4.89 7.95
C GLN A 202 -8.77 -5.90 6.86
N ARG A 203 -9.78 -5.54 6.05
CA ARG A 203 -10.25 -6.34 4.92
C ARG A 203 -9.21 -6.38 3.80
N TRP A 204 -8.67 -5.24 3.38
CA TRP A 204 -7.57 -5.18 2.41
C TRP A 204 -6.41 -6.11 2.77
N ARG A 205 -5.97 -6.05 4.04
CA ARG A 205 -4.89 -6.90 4.56
C ARG A 205 -5.22 -8.38 4.46
N ASN A 206 -6.43 -8.77 4.89
CA ASN A 206 -6.84 -10.17 4.93
C ASN A 206 -7.04 -10.74 3.51
N ASP A 207 -7.74 -9.99 2.66
CA ASP A 207 -7.96 -10.31 1.24
C ASP A 207 -6.64 -10.55 0.51
N PHE A 208 -5.66 -9.67 0.71
CA PHE A 208 -4.33 -9.81 0.12
C PHE A 208 -3.62 -11.09 0.59
N LYS A 209 -3.60 -11.37 1.91
CA LYS A 209 -2.99 -12.60 2.45
C LYS A 209 -3.66 -13.84 1.82
N THR A 210 -4.99 -13.92 1.87
CA THR A 210 -5.72 -15.07 1.32
C THR A 210 -5.43 -15.27 -0.17
N ALA A 211 -5.37 -14.19 -0.95
CA ALA A 211 -5.10 -14.28 -2.37
C ALA A 211 -3.69 -14.76 -2.69
N MET A 212 -2.69 -14.35 -1.91
CA MET A 212 -1.32 -14.82 -2.09
C MET A 212 -1.14 -16.29 -1.70
N GLU A 213 -1.87 -16.76 -0.69
CA GLU A 213 -1.73 -18.14 -0.16
C GLU A 213 -2.62 -19.16 -0.86
N SER A 214 -3.56 -18.69 -1.70
CA SER A 214 -4.41 -19.54 -2.54
C SER A 214 -3.98 -19.58 -4.00
N SER A 215 -2.92 -18.85 -4.38
CA SER A 215 -2.40 -18.76 -5.76
C SER A 215 -1.40 -19.86 -6.07
#